data_AF-A0A7Z9WCT9-F1
#
_entry.id   AF-A0A7Z9WCT9-F1
#
_cell.length_a   1.000
_cell.length_b   1.000
_cell.length_c   1.000
_cell.angle_alpha   90.00
_cell.angle_beta   90.00
_cell.angle_gamma   90.00
#
_symmetry.space_group_name_H-M   'P 1'
#
loop_
_entity.id
_entity.type
_entity.pdbx_description
1 polymer ?
#
loop_
_entity_poly.entity_id
_entity_poly.type
_entity_poly.pdbx_seq_one_letter_code
_entity_poly.pdbx_strand_id
1 'polypeptide(L)'
;MDLVAVTDHNSAENVKAVIASARNTDLVVIPGIEVMSAEEVHILGLFQEADEAISMQELVYDRLPPGQNDEELFGLQVVVDEHDMVEEINTRLLIRATTLTVDEIVDAIHQRNGLAVAAHVDRISFSILGQLGFIPEGLGLDAVEVSAALRPLEARRRFKECKKFPLITSSDAHSPEQIGKAYTLLLIERVCWKELAKALGSVDGRMVIYEDSRF
;
A
#
# COMPACT_ATOMS: atom_id res chain seq x y z
N MET A 1 -8.64 -15.66 3.47
CA MET A 1 -8.05 -14.31 3.46
C MET A 1 -8.66 -13.60 4.65
N ASP A 2 -7.85 -13.31 5.66
CA ASP A 2 -8.33 -12.83 6.95
C ASP A 2 -8.13 -11.31 7.11
N LEU A 3 -7.20 -10.73 6.33
CA LEU A 3 -6.88 -9.31 6.32
C LEU A 3 -6.73 -8.82 4.88
N VAL A 4 -7.24 -7.63 4.59
CA VAL A 4 -7.02 -6.89 3.34
C VAL A 4 -6.61 -5.45 3.67
N ALA A 5 -5.76 -4.84 2.85
CA ALA A 5 -5.53 -3.40 2.88
C ALA A 5 -6.07 -2.78 1.59
N VAL A 6 -6.73 -1.62 1.70
CA VAL A 6 -7.21 -0.86 0.54
C VAL A 6 -6.26 0.29 0.34
N THR A 7 -5.61 0.36 -0.82
CA THR A 7 -4.54 1.32 -1.11
C THR A 7 -4.74 1.90 -2.50
N ASP A 8 -5.82 2.66 -2.69
CA ASP A 8 -6.06 3.33 -3.97
C ASP A 8 -4.96 4.37 -4.25
N HIS A 9 -4.70 4.62 -5.53
CA HIS A 9 -3.68 5.60 -5.94
C HIS A 9 -4.05 7.01 -5.46
N ASN A 10 -3.17 7.59 -4.65
CA ASN A 10 -3.27 8.95 -4.13
C ASN A 10 -4.62 9.31 -3.46
N SER A 11 -5.45 8.31 -3.12
CA SER A 11 -6.76 8.49 -2.51
C SER A 11 -7.03 7.42 -1.46
N ALA A 12 -7.79 7.81 -0.44
CA ALA A 12 -8.32 6.95 0.62
C ALA A 12 -9.86 7.07 0.71
N GLU A 13 -10.53 7.66 -0.29
CA GLU A 13 -11.97 7.99 -0.25
C GLU A 13 -12.84 6.74 -0.01
N ASN A 14 -12.46 5.60 -0.60
CA ASN A 14 -13.22 4.36 -0.46
C ASN A 14 -12.90 3.56 0.81
N VAL A 15 -11.89 3.96 1.61
CA VAL A 15 -11.47 3.20 2.79
C VAL A 15 -12.62 3.00 3.78
N LYS A 16 -13.41 4.05 4.05
CA LYS A 16 -14.55 3.99 4.98
C LYS A 16 -15.65 3.06 4.48
N ALA A 17 -15.95 3.10 3.19
CA ALA A 17 -16.93 2.23 2.56
C ALA A 17 -16.52 0.75 2.67
N VAL A 18 -15.28 0.40 2.33
CA VAL A 18 -14.81 -0.99 2.42
C VAL A 18 -14.82 -1.50 3.88
N ILE A 19 -14.39 -0.68 4.84
CA ILE A 19 -14.47 -1.03 6.26
C ILE A 19 -15.94 -1.27 6.67
N ALA A 20 -16.86 -0.42 6.24
CA ALA A 20 -18.28 -0.55 6.55
C ALA A 20 -18.90 -1.81 5.94
N SER A 21 -18.56 -2.15 4.69
CA SER A 21 -19.01 -3.38 4.04
C SER A 21 -18.49 -4.65 4.73
N ALA A 22 -17.31 -4.59 5.37
CA ALA A 22 -16.72 -5.72 6.08
C ALA A 22 -17.26 -5.93 7.52
N ARG A 23 -18.03 -4.98 8.09
CA ARG A 23 -18.43 -4.98 9.52
C ARG A 23 -19.11 -6.27 10.02
N ASN A 24 -19.81 -6.98 9.15
CA ASN A 24 -20.54 -8.21 9.50
C ASN A 24 -19.81 -9.48 9.03
N THR A 25 -18.49 -9.39 8.85
CA THR A 25 -17.63 -10.49 8.40
C THR A 25 -16.42 -10.61 9.33
N ASP A 26 -15.69 -11.71 9.24
CA ASP A 26 -14.42 -11.90 9.96
C ASP A 26 -13.23 -11.22 9.27
N LEU A 27 -13.45 -10.56 8.12
CA LEU A 27 -12.40 -9.89 7.35
C LEU A 27 -12.00 -8.57 8.03
N VAL A 28 -10.72 -8.45 8.34
CA VAL A 28 -10.14 -7.18 8.83
C VAL A 28 -9.68 -6.34 7.65
N VAL A 29 -10.16 -5.10 7.59
CA VAL A 29 -9.74 -4.12 6.59
C VAL A 29 -8.76 -3.15 7.23
N ILE A 30 -7.57 -3.03 6.65
CA ILE A 30 -6.56 -2.04 7.01
C ILE A 30 -6.73 -0.81 6.11
N PRO A 31 -7.04 0.36 6.69
CA PRO A 31 -6.96 1.64 5.99
C PRO A 31 -5.62 1.83 5.30
N GLY A 32 -5.62 2.28 4.05
CA GLY A 32 -4.38 2.61 3.37
C GLY A 32 -4.54 3.53 2.18
N ILE A 33 -3.41 3.82 1.53
CA ILE A 33 -3.27 4.65 0.35
C ILE A 33 -1.97 4.26 -0.36
N GLU A 34 -1.94 4.25 -1.70
CA GLU A 34 -0.71 4.12 -2.48
C GLU A 34 -0.32 5.50 -3.03
N VAL A 35 0.67 6.15 -2.41
CA VAL A 35 1.11 7.48 -2.80
C VAL A 35 2.20 7.38 -3.86
N MET A 36 2.04 8.10 -4.97
CA MET A 36 3.13 8.27 -5.93
C MET A 36 3.93 9.53 -5.60
N SER A 37 5.22 9.34 -5.32
CA SER A 37 6.17 10.41 -5.03
C SER A 37 6.55 11.23 -6.27
N ALA A 38 7.25 12.33 -6.06
CA ALA A 38 7.80 13.19 -7.10
C ALA A 38 8.86 12.46 -7.96
N GLU A 39 9.52 11.45 -7.40
CA GLU A 39 10.42 10.53 -8.09
C GLU A 39 9.69 9.41 -8.83
N GLU A 40 8.35 9.49 -8.89
CA GLU A 40 7.48 8.46 -9.44
C GLU A 40 7.70 7.11 -8.75
N VAL A 41 7.90 7.10 -7.42
CA VAL A 41 7.99 5.89 -6.61
C VAL A 41 6.70 5.72 -5.83
N HIS A 42 6.15 4.50 -5.85
CA HIS A 42 4.97 4.17 -5.07
C HIS A 42 5.33 3.73 -3.65
N ILE A 43 4.71 4.39 -2.67
CA ILE A 43 4.82 4.06 -1.25
C ILE A 43 3.40 3.80 -0.72
N LEU A 44 3.20 2.62 -0.14
CA LEU A 44 1.97 2.29 0.58
C LEU A 44 2.05 2.89 1.98
N GLY A 45 1.01 3.61 2.38
CA GLY A 45 0.74 3.96 3.78
C GLY A 45 -0.34 3.04 4.32
N LEU A 46 -0.08 2.37 5.44
CA LEU A 46 -1.03 1.48 6.13
C LEU A 46 -1.32 2.00 7.53
N PHE A 47 -2.58 2.31 7.84
CA PHE A 47 -2.96 3.02 9.06
C PHE A 47 -3.86 2.18 9.96
N GLN A 48 -3.92 2.55 11.24
CA GLN A 48 -4.78 1.85 12.19
C GLN A 48 -6.24 2.28 11.97
N GLU A 49 -6.45 3.59 11.81
CA GLU A 49 -7.77 4.20 11.71
C GLU A 49 -8.00 4.85 10.35
N ALA A 50 -9.25 4.83 9.87
CA ALA A 50 -9.60 5.41 8.57
C ALA A 50 -9.29 6.92 8.49
N ASP A 51 -9.44 7.64 9.60
CA ASP A 51 -9.18 9.09 9.64
C ASP A 51 -7.69 9.42 9.47
N GLU A 52 -6.78 8.50 9.81
CA GLU A 52 -5.33 8.67 9.56
C GLU A 52 -5.03 8.56 8.06
N ALA A 53 -5.64 7.58 7.36
CA ALA A 53 -5.53 7.44 5.91
C ALA A 53 -6.12 8.65 5.17
N ILE A 54 -7.28 9.14 5.62
CA ILE A 54 -7.91 10.35 5.06
C ILE A 54 -7.03 11.58 5.33
N SER A 55 -6.44 11.70 6.52
CA SER A 55 -5.49 12.79 6.78
C SER A 55 -4.25 12.73 5.87
N MET A 56 -3.80 11.54 5.48
CA MET A 56 -2.73 11.37 4.49
C MET A 56 -3.20 11.80 3.10
N GLN A 57 -4.41 11.40 2.69
CA GLN A 57 -5.03 11.84 1.44
C GLN A 57 -5.10 13.37 1.36
N GLU A 58 -5.51 14.09 2.40
CA GLU A 58 -5.60 15.56 2.33
C GLU A 58 -4.24 16.20 2.02
N LEU A 59 -3.16 15.68 2.64
CA LEU A 59 -1.79 16.12 2.29
C LEU A 59 -1.43 15.77 0.85
N VAL A 60 -1.80 14.58 0.38
CA VAL A 60 -1.56 14.14 -1.00
C VAL A 60 -2.29 15.05 -1.99
N TYR A 61 -3.56 15.38 -1.73
CA TYR A 61 -4.36 16.27 -2.56
C TYR A 61 -3.81 17.70 -2.59
N ASP A 62 -3.35 18.23 -1.45
CA ASP A 62 -2.69 19.53 -1.38
C ASP A 62 -1.39 19.59 -2.20
N ARG A 63 -0.75 18.44 -2.39
CA ARG A 63 0.54 18.30 -3.08
C ARG A 63 0.42 17.69 -4.47
N LEU A 64 -0.79 17.40 -4.93
CA LEU A 64 -1.07 16.88 -6.26
C LEU A 64 -1.09 18.04 -7.28
N PRO A 65 -0.28 18.00 -8.34
CA PRO A 65 -0.32 19.03 -9.37
C PRO A 65 -1.71 19.14 -10.02
N PRO A 66 -2.17 20.34 -10.39
CA PRO A 66 -3.49 20.53 -10.99
C PRO A 66 -3.64 19.70 -12.28
N GLY A 67 -4.78 19.04 -12.42
CA GLY A 67 -5.11 18.21 -13.56
C GLY A 67 -6.45 17.53 -13.34
N GLN A 68 -7.12 17.21 -14.44
CA GLN A 68 -8.36 16.44 -14.42
C GLN A 68 -8.12 15.05 -14.99
N ASN A 69 -8.83 14.06 -14.44
CA ASN A 69 -8.83 12.71 -14.96
C ASN A 69 -9.42 12.68 -16.38
N ASP A 70 -8.81 11.89 -17.26
CA ASP A 70 -9.37 11.56 -18.57
C ASP A 70 -10.00 10.17 -18.46
N GLU A 71 -11.32 10.13 -18.34
CA GLU A 71 -12.07 8.91 -18.08
C GLU A 71 -11.97 7.90 -19.24
N GLU A 72 -11.73 8.36 -20.47
CA GLU A 72 -11.55 7.48 -21.64
C GLU A 72 -10.20 6.76 -21.60
N LEU A 73 -9.17 7.41 -21.03
CA LEU A 73 -7.82 6.87 -20.96
C LEU A 73 -7.54 6.09 -19.66
N PHE A 74 -8.00 6.61 -18.52
CA PHE A 74 -7.66 6.09 -17.20
C PHE A 74 -8.84 5.43 -16.48
N GLY A 75 -10.04 5.48 -17.06
CA GLY A 75 -11.25 4.97 -16.43
C GLY A 75 -11.85 5.92 -15.40
N LEU A 76 -13.00 5.54 -14.86
CA LEU A 76 -13.69 6.29 -13.80
C LEU A 76 -12.99 6.10 -12.46
N GLN A 77 -12.88 7.20 -11.70
CA GLN A 77 -12.43 7.18 -10.32
C GLN A 77 -13.65 7.34 -9.41
N VAL A 78 -14.26 6.22 -9.09
CA VAL A 78 -15.55 6.16 -8.41
C VAL A 78 -15.35 6.15 -6.89
N VAL A 79 -16.07 7.03 -6.20
CA VAL A 79 -16.26 6.96 -4.75
C VAL A 79 -17.62 6.31 -4.48
N VAL A 80 -17.61 5.23 -3.70
CA VAL A 80 -18.82 4.45 -3.40
C VAL A 80 -19.11 4.42 -1.90
N ASP A 81 -20.36 4.20 -1.55
CA ASP A 81 -20.78 3.87 -0.18
C ASP A 81 -20.61 2.37 0.14
N GLU A 82 -20.98 1.95 1.36
CA GLU A 82 -20.89 0.55 1.78
C GLU A 82 -21.83 -0.42 1.03
N HIS A 83 -22.75 0.11 0.22
CA HIS A 83 -23.74 -0.62 -0.57
C HIS A 83 -23.39 -0.68 -2.06
N ASP A 84 -22.16 -0.30 -2.43
CA ASP A 84 -21.68 -0.25 -3.82
C ASP A 84 -22.44 0.79 -4.67
N MET A 85 -23.02 1.81 -4.02
CA MET A 85 -23.69 2.91 -4.69
C MET A 85 -22.71 4.06 -4.90
N VAL A 86 -22.68 4.60 -6.12
CA VAL A 86 -21.83 5.74 -6.47
C VAL A 86 -22.30 6.99 -5.75
N GLU A 87 -21.42 7.56 -4.92
CA GLU A 87 -21.65 8.86 -4.26
C GLU A 87 -21.02 10.01 -5.05
N GLU A 88 -19.83 9.81 -5.59
CA GLU A 88 -19.05 10.83 -6.30
C GLU A 88 -18.17 10.19 -7.40
N ILE A 89 -17.87 10.98 -8.44
CA ILE A 89 -16.78 10.71 -9.37
C ILE A 89 -15.66 11.72 -9.09
N ASN A 90 -14.54 11.25 -8.54
CA ASN A 90 -13.41 12.12 -8.24
C ASN A 90 -12.73 12.55 -9.54
N THR A 91 -12.72 13.85 -9.83
CA THR A 91 -12.19 14.37 -11.10
C THR A 91 -10.68 14.65 -11.09
N ARG A 92 -9.97 14.49 -9.96
CA ARG A 92 -8.52 14.75 -9.88
C ARG A 92 -7.76 13.73 -10.71
N LEU A 93 -6.62 14.07 -11.30
CA LEU A 93 -5.81 13.08 -12.01
C LEU A 93 -4.96 12.26 -11.01
N LEU A 94 -5.53 11.21 -10.40
CA LEU A 94 -4.90 10.46 -9.30
C LEU A 94 -3.70 9.62 -9.73
N ILE A 95 -3.60 9.25 -11.01
CA ILE A 95 -2.44 8.53 -11.58
C ILE A 95 -1.18 9.39 -11.71
N ARG A 96 -1.18 10.65 -11.26
CA ARG A 96 -0.05 11.58 -11.38
C ARG A 96 0.80 11.62 -10.12
N ALA A 97 2.10 11.81 -10.29
CA ALA A 97 3.04 12.03 -9.20
C ALA A 97 2.68 13.27 -8.38
N THR A 98 2.77 13.15 -7.06
CA THR A 98 2.70 14.29 -6.15
C THR A 98 3.97 15.11 -6.22
N THR A 99 3.97 16.27 -5.55
CA THR A 99 5.19 17.06 -5.32
C THR A 99 5.93 16.66 -4.04
N LEU A 100 5.55 15.55 -3.41
CA LEU A 100 6.22 15.04 -2.20
C LEU A 100 7.34 14.08 -2.59
N THR A 101 8.51 14.21 -1.97
CA THR A 101 9.59 13.23 -2.14
C THR A 101 9.27 11.92 -1.42
N VAL A 102 10.01 10.85 -1.73
CA VAL A 102 9.89 9.57 -1.01
C VAL A 102 10.09 9.76 0.51
N ASP A 103 11.10 10.52 0.93
CA ASP A 103 11.35 10.82 2.35
C ASP A 103 10.18 11.58 3.00
N GLU A 104 9.66 12.61 2.34
CA GLU A 104 8.52 13.38 2.84
C GLU A 104 7.26 12.51 3.01
N ILE A 105 7.04 11.54 2.10
CA ILE A 105 5.91 10.61 2.18
C ILE A 105 6.08 9.65 3.35
N VAL A 106 7.26 9.04 3.50
CA VAL A 106 7.53 8.11 4.61
C VAL A 106 7.36 8.82 5.96
N ASP A 107 7.94 10.02 6.10
CA ASP A 107 7.79 10.84 7.30
C ASP A 107 6.31 11.20 7.57
N ALA A 108 5.56 11.56 6.53
CA ALA A 108 4.15 11.92 6.65
C ALA A 108 3.26 10.74 7.05
N ILE A 109 3.57 9.52 6.59
CA ILE A 109 2.90 8.29 7.01
C ILE A 109 3.16 8.03 8.49
N HIS A 110 4.42 8.11 8.93
CA HIS A 110 4.80 7.88 10.33
C HIS A 110 4.24 8.92 11.29
N GLN A 111 4.16 10.19 10.88
CA GLN A 111 3.50 11.26 11.65
C GLN A 111 2.01 10.99 11.90
N ARG A 112 1.40 10.10 11.10
CA ARG A 112 0.01 9.64 11.21
C ARG A 112 -0.07 8.22 11.78
N ASN A 113 0.97 7.79 12.50
CA ASN A 113 1.11 6.46 13.11
C ASN A 113 0.99 5.29 12.12
N GLY A 114 1.15 5.54 10.82
CA GLY A 114 1.08 4.52 9.79
C GLY A 114 2.38 3.74 9.64
N LEU A 115 2.31 2.66 8.86
CA LEU A 115 3.46 1.90 8.39
C LEU A 115 3.74 2.26 6.93
N ALA A 116 4.99 2.53 6.59
CA ALA A 116 5.43 2.89 5.26
C ALA A 116 6.06 1.69 4.54
N VAL A 117 5.53 1.31 3.38
CA VAL A 117 6.02 0.18 2.59
C VAL A 117 6.38 0.65 1.18
N ALA A 118 7.61 0.39 0.72
CA ALA A 118 7.94 0.64 -0.69
C ALA A 118 7.28 -0.44 -1.56
N ALA A 119 6.41 -0.01 -2.48
CA ALA A 119 5.61 -0.93 -3.29
C ALA A 119 6.47 -1.60 -4.38
N HIS A 120 6.10 -2.84 -4.71
CA HIS A 120 6.58 -3.64 -5.86
C HIS A 120 8.04 -3.37 -6.31
N VAL A 121 9.00 -3.49 -5.37
CA VAL A 121 10.42 -3.08 -5.53
C VAL A 121 11.17 -3.77 -6.67
N ASP A 122 10.65 -4.87 -7.20
CA ASP A 122 11.22 -5.62 -8.32
C ASP A 122 10.77 -5.10 -9.70
N ARG A 123 9.77 -4.20 -9.77
CA ARG A 123 9.31 -3.60 -11.02
C ARG A 123 10.31 -2.57 -11.55
N ILE A 124 10.36 -2.40 -12.87
CA ILE A 124 11.21 -1.39 -13.52
C ILE A 124 10.58 0.01 -13.41
N SER A 125 9.26 0.08 -13.50
CA SER A 125 8.49 1.33 -13.38
C SER A 125 7.88 1.43 -12.00
N PHE A 126 7.80 2.66 -11.49
CA PHE A 126 7.13 3.04 -10.25
C PHE A 126 7.66 2.44 -8.95
N SER A 127 8.73 1.65 -9.03
CA SER A 127 9.37 1.05 -7.86
C SER A 127 10.59 1.86 -7.43
N ILE A 128 10.90 1.82 -6.14
CA ILE A 128 12.05 2.55 -5.60
C ILE A 128 13.39 2.11 -6.22
N LEU A 129 13.56 0.83 -6.51
CA LEU A 129 14.78 0.32 -7.16
C LEU A 129 14.81 0.62 -8.65
N GLY A 130 13.65 0.63 -9.32
CA GLY A 130 13.52 0.98 -10.73
C GLY A 130 13.85 2.45 -10.98
N GLN A 131 13.36 3.35 -10.12
CA GLN A 131 13.55 4.79 -10.28
C GLN A 131 14.89 5.28 -9.73
N LEU A 132 15.28 4.84 -8.54
CA LEU A 132 16.48 5.37 -7.86
C LEU A 132 17.70 4.46 -8.01
N GLY A 133 17.51 3.18 -8.34
CA GLY A 133 18.58 2.18 -8.38
C GLY A 133 19.02 1.66 -7.01
N PHE A 134 18.49 2.22 -5.91
CA PHE A 134 18.78 1.83 -4.54
C PHE A 134 17.65 2.29 -3.59
N ILE A 135 17.62 1.75 -2.37
CA ILE A 135 16.80 2.29 -1.28
C ILE A 135 17.69 3.28 -0.50
N PRO A 136 17.32 4.57 -0.37
CA PRO A 136 18.09 5.55 0.38
C PRO A 136 18.42 5.09 1.81
N GLU A 137 19.63 5.37 2.26
CA GLU A 137 20.05 5.02 3.62
C GLU A 137 19.34 5.92 4.63
N GLY A 138 18.78 5.30 5.68
CA GLY A 138 18.01 6.03 6.70
C GLY A 138 16.54 6.24 6.36
N LEU A 139 16.09 5.87 5.15
CA LEU A 139 14.67 5.90 4.81
C LEU A 139 13.90 4.93 5.71
N GLY A 140 12.94 5.46 6.47
CA GLY A 140 12.20 4.75 7.52
C GLY A 140 11.17 3.73 7.01
N LEU A 141 11.49 2.90 6.03
CA LEU A 141 10.55 1.88 5.56
C LEU A 141 10.34 0.77 6.60
N ASP A 142 9.08 0.42 6.87
CA ASP A 142 8.70 -0.68 7.75
C ASP A 142 8.75 -2.03 7.04
N ALA A 143 8.52 -2.03 5.73
CA ALA A 143 8.69 -3.20 4.86
C ALA A 143 8.97 -2.77 3.42
N VAL A 144 9.28 -3.75 2.58
CA VAL A 144 9.24 -3.59 1.12
C VAL A 144 8.34 -4.66 0.53
N GLU A 145 7.57 -4.28 -0.48
CA GLU A 145 6.71 -5.19 -1.21
C GLU A 145 7.44 -5.72 -2.44
N VAL A 146 7.37 -7.03 -2.64
CA VAL A 146 7.78 -7.71 -3.88
C VAL A 146 6.51 -8.06 -4.65
N SER A 147 6.47 -7.70 -5.92
CA SER A 147 5.34 -7.96 -6.80
C SER A 147 5.06 -9.46 -6.95
N ALA A 148 3.85 -9.82 -7.37
CA ALA A 148 3.45 -11.20 -7.62
C ALA A 148 4.32 -11.92 -8.68
N ALA A 149 5.09 -11.19 -9.47
CA ALA A 149 5.97 -11.75 -10.50
C ALA A 149 7.28 -12.36 -9.95
N LEU A 150 7.64 -12.06 -8.70
CA LEU A 150 8.89 -12.53 -8.08
C LEU A 150 8.65 -13.10 -6.68
N ARG A 151 9.33 -14.19 -6.33
CA ARG A 151 9.22 -14.76 -4.97
C ARG A 151 10.00 -13.89 -3.97
N PRO A 152 9.49 -13.65 -2.75
CA PRO A 152 10.21 -12.85 -1.74
C PRO A 152 11.64 -13.35 -1.45
N LEU A 153 11.83 -14.65 -1.28
CA LEU A 153 13.17 -15.21 -1.02
C LEU A 153 14.11 -15.09 -2.24
N GLU A 154 13.57 -15.05 -3.46
CA GLU A 154 14.33 -14.79 -4.66
C GLU A 154 14.70 -13.30 -4.76
N ALA A 155 13.76 -12.40 -4.48
CA ALA A 155 14.01 -10.96 -4.39
C ALA A 155 15.11 -10.64 -3.37
N ARG A 156 15.10 -11.30 -2.20
CA ARG A 156 16.16 -11.18 -1.18
C ARG A 156 17.55 -11.62 -1.68
N ARG A 157 17.61 -12.57 -2.62
CA ARG A 157 18.87 -13.02 -3.23
C ARG A 157 19.32 -12.05 -4.32
N ARG A 158 18.38 -11.53 -5.11
CA ARG A 158 18.63 -10.67 -6.28
C ARG A 158 18.95 -9.22 -5.90
N PHE A 159 18.23 -8.66 -4.93
CA PHE A 159 18.34 -7.27 -4.49
C PHE A 159 18.92 -7.23 -3.08
N LYS A 160 20.11 -6.64 -2.94
CA LYS A 160 20.81 -6.58 -1.64
C LYS A 160 20.05 -5.72 -0.62
N GLU A 161 19.30 -4.74 -1.11
CA GLU A 161 18.47 -3.80 -0.36
C GLU A 161 17.35 -4.55 0.38
N CYS A 162 16.72 -5.54 -0.27
CA CYS A 162 15.67 -6.39 0.29
C CYS A 162 16.12 -7.23 1.51
N LYS A 163 17.43 -7.37 1.77
CA LYS A 163 17.93 -8.12 2.93
C LYS A 163 17.70 -7.39 4.25
N LYS A 164 17.52 -6.08 4.20
CA LYS A 164 17.37 -5.22 5.38
C LYS A 164 15.93 -5.11 5.88
N PHE A 165 14.96 -5.55 5.07
CA PHE A 165 13.55 -5.31 5.31
C PHE A 165 12.75 -6.62 5.37
N PRO A 166 11.65 -6.64 6.14
CA PRO A 166 10.56 -7.57 5.92
C PRO A 166 10.08 -7.46 4.48
N LEU A 167 9.79 -8.60 3.84
CA LEU A 167 9.28 -8.63 2.49
C LEU A 167 7.80 -8.99 2.54
N ILE A 168 6.94 -8.17 1.97
CA ILE A 168 5.54 -8.53 1.77
C ILE A 168 5.28 -8.74 0.28
N THR A 169 4.15 -9.37 -0.03
CA THR A 169 3.60 -9.46 -1.38
C THR A 169 2.09 -9.32 -1.27
N SER A 170 1.52 -8.49 -2.15
CA SER A 170 0.07 -8.40 -2.34
C SER A 170 -0.30 -8.70 -3.79
N SER A 171 -1.59 -8.74 -4.07
CA SER A 171 -2.10 -9.00 -5.42
C SER A 171 -2.03 -7.79 -6.35
N ASP A 172 -1.90 -6.56 -5.82
CA ASP A 172 -2.01 -5.32 -6.61
C ASP A 172 -3.26 -5.35 -7.52
N ALA A 173 -4.40 -5.67 -6.90
CA ALA A 173 -5.60 -6.10 -7.61
C ALA A 173 -6.38 -4.91 -8.19
N HIS A 174 -6.59 -4.93 -9.49
CA HIS A 174 -7.38 -3.94 -10.24
C HIS A 174 -8.75 -4.50 -10.69
N SER A 175 -9.06 -5.75 -10.34
CA SER A 175 -10.39 -6.35 -10.50
C SER A 175 -10.67 -7.35 -9.37
N PRO A 176 -11.94 -7.61 -9.03
CA PRO A 176 -12.31 -8.51 -7.93
C PRO A 176 -11.68 -9.91 -8.04
N GLU A 177 -11.54 -10.46 -9.25
CA GLU A 177 -10.97 -11.79 -9.48
C GLU A 177 -9.45 -11.85 -9.26
N GLN A 178 -8.79 -10.70 -9.08
CA GLN A 178 -7.36 -10.63 -8.78
C GLN A 178 -7.07 -10.65 -7.28
N ILE A 179 -8.05 -10.33 -6.44
CA ILE A 179 -7.89 -10.26 -4.98
C ILE A 179 -7.36 -11.60 -4.46
N GLY A 180 -6.24 -11.54 -3.73
CA GLY A 180 -5.63 -12.71 -3.11
C GLY A 180 -4.86 -13.65 -4.05
N LYS A 181 -4.69 -13.32 -5.35
CA LYS A 181 -3.80 -14.09 -6.26
C LYS A 181 -2.35 -14.12 -5.80
N ALA A 182 -1.94 -13.11 -5.03
CA ALA A 182 -0.72 -13.13 -4.25
C ALA A 182 -1.01 -12.50 -2.89
N TYR A 183 -0.35 -13.00 -1.86
CA TYR A 183 -0.64 -12.66 -0.48
C TYR A 183 0.61 -12.84 0.39
N THR A 184 0.53 -12.26 1.59
CA THR A 184 1.54 -12.38 2.64
C THR A 184 1.01 -13.27 3.76
N LEU A 185 1.84 -14.21 4.23
CA LEU A 185 1.54 -14.98 5.43
C LEU A 185 2.17 -14.33 6.64
N LEU A 186 1.38 -14.16 7.70
CA LEU A 186 1.80 -13.53 8.94
C LEU A 186 1.66 -14.52 10.09
N LEU A 187 2.71 -14.64 10.91
CA LEU A 187 2.63 -15.29 12.21
C LEU A 187 2.19 -14.25 13.25
N ILE A 188 0.94 -14.31 13.66
CA ILE A 188 0.30 -13.34 14.56
C ILE A 188 -0.62 -14.02 15.58
N GLU A 189 -0.87 -13.37 16.71
CA GLU A 189 -1.79 -13.90 17.74
C GLU A 189 -3.26 -13.70 17.38
N ARG A 190 -3.57 -12.62 16.67
CA ARG A 190 -4.93 -12.28 16.21
C ARG A 190 -4.85 -11.36 14.99
N VAL A 191 -5.91 -11.30 14.20
CA VAL A 191 -5.96 -10.44 13.02
C VAL A 191 -6.32 -9.01 13.45
N CYS A 192 -5.34 -8.11 13.47
CA CYS A 192 -5.54 -6.67 13.68
C CYS A 192 -4.31 -5.86 13.25
N TRP A 193 -4.47 -4.54 13.11
CA TRP A 193 -3.39 -3.63 12.73
C TRP A 193 -2.15 -3.73 13.65
N LYS A 194 -2.35 -3.82 14.97
CA LYS A 194 -1.23 -3.91 15.92
C LYS A 194 -0.37 -5.16 15.69
N GLU A 195 -1.00 -6.27 15.34
CA GLU A 195 -0.28 -7.51 15.06
C GLU A 195 0.40 -7.48 13.69
N LEU A 196 -0.18 -6.79 12.69
CA LEU A 196 0.49 -6.47 11.43
C LEU A 196 1.77 -5.64 11.69
N ALA A 197 1.67 -4.56 12.45
CA ALA A 197 2.82 -3.72 12.80
C ALA A 197 3.92 -4.53 13.50
N LYS A 198 3.56 -5.39 14.46
CA LYS A 198 4.51 -6.31 15.12
C LYS A 198 5.13 -7.31 14.15
N ALA A 199 4.36 -7.86 13.21
CA ALA A 199 4.85 -8.83 12.25
C ALA A 199 5.84 -8.22 11.25
N LEU A 200 5.60 -6.98 10.80
CA LEU A 200 6.57 -6.25 10.00
C LEU A 200 7.80 -5.90 10.86
N GLY A 201 7.62 -5.41 12.09
CA GLY A 201 8.74 -5.12 12.99
C GLY A 201 9.51 -6.33 13.53
N SER A 202 9.07 -7.56 13.28
CA SER A 202 9.60 -8.79 13.88
C SER A 202 9.66 -8.75 15.43
N VAL A 203 8.60 -8.21 16.05
CA VAL A 203 8.50 -7.95 17.50
C VAL A 203 7.66 -9.02 18.20
N ASP A 204 8.00 -9.38 19.44
CA ASP A 204 7.25 -10.34 20.29
C ASP A 204 6.95 -11.69 19.60
N GLY A 205 7.86 -12.16 18.75
CA GLY A 205 7.74 -13.41 18.00
C GLY A 205 6.80 -13.36 16.79
N ARG A 206 6.21 -12.21 16.47
CA ARG A 206 5.44 -12.02 15.23
C ARG A 206 6.40 -11.83 14.07
N MET A 207 6.05 -12.34 12.89
CA MET A 207 6.89 -12.19 11.70
C MET A 207 6.11 -12.45 10.41
N VAL A 208 6.69 -11.98 9.30
CA VAL A 208 6.30 -12.44 7.96
C VAL A 208 6.88 -13.82 7.69
N ILE A 209 6.04 -14.76 7.24
CA ILE A 209 6.44 -16.11 6.85
C ILE A 209 6.70 -16.13 5.34
N TYR A 210 7.85 -16.69 4.96
CA TYR A 210 8.21 -16.92 3.56
C TYR A 210 8.12 -18.39 3.22
N GLU A 211 7.23 -18.76 2.31
CA GLU A 211 7.17 -20.11 1.77
C GLU A 211 8.16 -20.24 0.59
N ASP A 212 9.07 -21.22 0.65
CA ASP A 212 10.02 -21.51 -0.44
C ASP A 212 9.34 -22.26 -1.61
N SER A 213 8.20 -22.89 -1.35
CA SER A 213 7.33 -23.55 -2.32
C SER A 213 6.11 -22.69 -2.63
N ARG A 214 5.86 -22.38 -3.90
CA ARG A 214 4.51 -22.02 -4.37
C ARG A 214 4.15 -22.85 -5.60
N PHE A 215 2.86 -23.20 -5.63
CA PHE A 215 2.09 -23.95 -6.63
C PHE A 215 2.15 -25.46 -6.51
#